data_AF-A0A3E0EUM8-F1
#
_entry.id   AF-A0A3E0EUM8-F1
#
_cell.length_a   1.000
_cell.length_b   1.000
_cell.length_c   1.000
_cell.angle_alpha   90.00
_cell.angle_beta   90.00
_cell.angle_gamma   90.00
#
_symmetry.space_group_name_H-M   'P 1'
#
loop_
_entity.id
_entity.type
_entity.pdbx_description
1 polymer ?
#
loop_
_entity_poly.entity_id
_entity_poly.type
_entity_poly.pdbx_seq_one_letter_code
_entity_poly.pdbx_strand_id
1 'polypeptide(L)'
;MLVYKYRGGDETIFERDLSSIKNNVFFAPKHDLLNDPCETLVCTDKFVTQARSLSFLFGTDKEKKILNVQDAVRNLFHVRKKTLGIYSLSKTYVDELLWAHYANSHKGFCIEYDLDKLLNCDKSFGLYAFDIEYSKEPPQYSMKDINNHRTEYIVKKIAGHKSIRWEYEKEYRIITDFFGNHSYDFEAVKGIYFGLNMSENQKEILMNTLEGRGIKFYQIKQIPKTYQFERELINDVFKEEISYFKKIPNIISRIGDVKIDILEKKYIRESKANITIEIESYIDEKSIKWLAKKIKEEMFKNAERVFIFFYLKGDSIKNLAWATAHFSPEFEIKILGAKKENIEDLDKVIVIGNILETWEDNFSVTPCKYFLVNENGKLFMKSFFAKNGLSDSYELIEEVMETDNKDSIRLDYENNYGEYYIVEKNGYLGIYGENGKFREAKKRDILKPLKNA
;
A
#
# COMPACT_ATOMS: atom_id res chain seq x y z
N MET A 1 15.58 7.42 -1.48
CA MET A 1 16.89 7.08 -2.14
C MET A 1 16.69 5.85 -3.04
N LEU A 2 17.48 5.66 -4.11
CA LEU A 2 17.44 4.42 -4.92
C LEU A 2 18.52 3.43 -4.47
N VAL A 3 18.16 2.15 -4.41
CA VAL A 3 19.03 1.03 -3.99
C VAL A 3 18.83 -0.16 -4.91
N TYR A 4 19.86 -0.99 -5.05
CA TYR A 4 19.99 -1.94 -6.13
C TYR A 4 20.23 -3.34 -5.62
N LYS A 5 19.61 -4.33 -6.28
CA LYS A 5 19.79 -5.73 -5.94
C LYS A 5 20.11 -6.56 -7.18
N TYR A 6 21.35 -7.00 -7.25
CA TYR A 6 21.83 -7.91 -8.28
C TYR A 6 21.27 -9.31 -8.05
N ARG A 7 20.84 -9.94 -9.13
CA ARG A 7 20.29 -11.30 -9.18
C ARG A 7 20.87 -12.05 -10.36
N GLY A 8 21.26 -13.28 -10.12
CA GLY A 8 21.81 -14.16 -11.15
C GLY A 8 22.05 -15.55 -10.59
N GLY A 9 21.90 -16.54 -11.45
CA GLY A 9 22.14 -17.94 -11.17
C GLY A 9 21.69 -18.78 -12.34
N ASP A 10 21.48 -20.08 -12.09
CA ASP A 10 20.83 -20.96 -13.05
C ASP A 10 19.34 -20.62 -13.23
N GLU A 11 18.67 -21.40 -14.06
CA GLU A 11 17.25 -21.23 -14.38
C GLU A 11 16.35 -21.36 -13.13
N THR A 12 16.73 -22.20 -12.16
CA THR A 12 15.96 -22.36 -10.91
C THR A 12 16.01 -21.10 -10.05
N ILE A 13 17.18 -20.45 -9.99
CA ILE A 13 17.37 -19.20 -9.27
C ILE A 13 16.62 -18.07 -9.98
N PHE A 14 16.67 -18.05 -11.31
CA PHE A 14 15.92 -17.08 -12.12
C PHE A 14 14.41 -17.16 -11.85
N GLU A 15 13.82 -18.37 -11.91
CA GLU A 15 12.39 -18.58 -11.62
C GLU A 15 12.01 -18.18 -10.18
N ARG A 16 12.87 -18.50 -9.20
CA ARG A 16 12.66 -18.07 -7.81
C ARG A 16 12.63 -16.54 -7.69
N ASP A 17 13.59 -15.86 -8.31
CA ASP A 17 13.69 -14.40 -8.24
C ASP A 17 12.56 -13.72 -9.02
N LEU A 18 12.17 -14.27 -10.16
CA LEU A 18 11.00 -13.84 -10.94
C LEU A 18 9.72 -13.94 -10.10
N SER A 19 9.49 -15.09 -9.47
CA SER A 19 8.37 -15.32 -8.56
C SER A 19 8.37 -14.34 -7.38
N SER A 20 9.55 -14.05 -6.81
CA SER A 20 9.68 -13.12 -5.69
C SER A 20 9.24 -11.70 -6.07
N ILE A 21 9.72 -11.19 -7.22
CA ILE A 21 9.39 -9.82 -7.66
C ILE A 21 7.93 -9.73 -8.11
N LYS A 22 7.41 -10.75 -8.81
CA LYS A 22 5.98 -10.85 -9.18
C LYS A 22 5.08 -10.71 -7.96
N ASN A 23 5.46 -11.37 -6.87
CA ASN A 23 4.69 -11.42 -5.64
C ASN A 23 5.02 -10.28 -4.65
N ASN A 24 5.81 -9.28 -5.06
CA ASN A 24 6.22 -8.15 -4.22
C ASN A 24 6.91 -8.59 -2.91
N VAL A 25 7.79 -9.58 -2.98
CA VAL A 25 8.49 -10.16 -1.83
C VAL A 25 10.01 -10.11 -2.03
N PHE A 26 10.74 -9.76 -0.97
CA PHE A 26 12.17 -10.04 -0.89
C PHE A 26 12.45 -11.12 0.16
N PHE A 27 13.46 -11.94 -0.09
CA PHE A 27 13.94 -12.93 0.87
C PHE A 27 15.15 -12.36 1.63
N ALA A 28 15.04 -12.27 2.95
CA ALA A 28 16.13 -11.91 3.85
C ALA A 28 16.76 -13.20 4.42
N PRO A 29 17.89 -13.68 3.85
CA PRO A 29 18.57 -14.88 4.35
C PRO A 29 19.15 -14.69 5.75
N LYS A 30 19.48 -15.81 6.39
CA LYS A 30 20.35 -15.82 7.57
C LYS A 30 21.79 -15.49 7.18
N HIS A 31 22.59 -15.08 8.16
CA HIS A 31 24.00 -14.74 7.97
C HIS A 31 24.85 -15.89 7.39
N ASP A 32 24.53 -17.14 7.71
CA ASP A 32 25.25 -18.34 7.25
C ASP A 32 24.97 -18.72 5.79
N LEU A 33 23.99 -18.06 5.15
CA LEU A 33 23.68 -18.21 3.73
C LEU A 33 24.24 -17.06 2.87
N LEU A 34 24.92 -16.10 3.49
CA LEU A 34 25.64 -15.04 2.79
C LEU A 34 26.99 -15.55 2.31
N ASN A 35 27.56 -14.87 1.31
CA ASN A 35 28.78 -15.31 0.63
C ASN A 35 30.08 -14.97 1.39
N ASP A 36 30.06 -14.00 2.31
CA ASP A 36 31.23 -13.64 3.12
C ASP A 36 31.25 -14.47 4.43
N PRO A 37 32.26 -15.31 4.68
CA PRO A 37 32.35 -16.09 5.93
C PRO A 37 32.60 -15.23 7.17
N CYS A 38 32.97 -13.95 6.99
CA CYS A 38 33.14 -13.00 8.09
C CYS A 38 31.84 -12.27 8.45
N GLU A 39 30.71 -12.64 7.83
CA GLU A 39 29.42 -12.02 8.11
C GLU A 39 29.06 -12.10 9.59
N THR A 40 28.67 -10.95 10.12
CA THR A 40 28.34 -10.75 11.53
C THR A 40 29.45 -11.04 12.55
N LEU A 41 30.72 -11.09 12.13
CA LEU A 41 31.83 -11.29 13.05
C LEU A 41 31.96 -10.09 14.01
N VAL A 42 31.86 -10.37 15.31
CA VAL A 42 32.00 -9.37 16.38
C VAL A 42 32.94 -9.94 17.45
N CYS A 43 33.97 -9.19 17.79
CA CYS A 43 34.92 -9.56 18.83
C CYS A 43 34.43 -9.07 20.21
N THR A 44 34.69 -9.86 21.25
CA THR A 44 34.29 -9.54 22.63
C THR A 44 35.48 -9.39 23.58
N ASP A 45 36.71 -9.43 23.07
CA ASP A 45 37.94 -9.41 23.88
C ASP A 45 38.05 -8.13 24.72
N LYS A 46 37.62 -7.00 24.17
CA LYS A 46 37.58 -5.72 24.88
C LYS A 46 36.60 -5.77 26.05
N PHE A 47 35.42 -6.33 25.86
CA PHE A 47 34.45 -6.56 26.93
C PHE A 47 35.03 -7.47 28.01
N VAL A 48 35.65 -8.59 27.63
CA VAL A 48 36.29 -9.55 28.56
C VAL A 48 37.34 -8.86 29.41
N THR A 49 38.21 -8.06 28.78
CA THR A 49 39.28 -7.32 29.45
C THR A 49 38.71 -6.33 30.45
N GLN A 50 37.70 -5.55 30.06
CA GLN A 50 37.03 -4.58 30.94
C GLN A 50 36.30 -5.26 32.10
N ALA A 51 35.62 -6.40 31.85
CA ALA A 51 34.97 -7.18 32.89
C ALA A 51 35.97 -7.71 33.93
N ARG A 52 37.15 -8.16 33.48
CA ARG A 52 38.24 -8.59 34.38
C ARG A 52 38.81 -7.44 35.20
N SER A 53 38.98 -6.25 34.62
CA SER A 53 39.39 -5.05 35.37
C SER A 53 38.41 -4.65 36.47
N LEU A 54 37.13 -4.99 36.31
CA LEU A 54 36.08 -4.77 37.32
C LEU A 54 35.84 -5.98 38.23
N SER A 55 36.67 -7.03 38.15
CA SER A 55 36.52 -8.27 38.92
C SER A 55 36.40 -8.04 40.42
N PHE A 56 36.98 -6.95 40.94
CA PHE A 56 36.90 -6.59 42.36
C PHE A 56 35.46 -6.36 42.87
N LEU A 57 34.54 -5.94 42.00
CA LEU A 57 33.12 -5.70 42.34
C LEU A 57 32.30 -6.99 42.53
N PHE A 58 32.84 -8.16 42.15
CA PHE A 58 32.05 -9.40 42.06
C PHE A 58 32.08 -10.27 43.32
N GLY A 59 32.68 -9.82 44.43
CA GLY A 59 32.70 -10.57 45.71
C GLY A 59 33.43 -11.91 45.62
N THR A 60 32.93 -12.97 46.25
CA THR A 60 33.39 -14.35 46.06
C THR A 60 32.96 -14.91 44.69
N ASP A 61 33.69 -15.89 44.16
CA ASP A 61 33.46 -16.54 42.84
C ASP A 61 33.57 -15.62 41.61
N LYS A 62 34.53 -14.69 41.64
CA LYS A 62 34.77 -13.68 40.58
C LYS A 62 34.91 -14.28 39.17
N GLU A 63 35.70 -15.33 39.02
CA GLU A 63 35.93 -15.96 37.72
C GLU A 63 34.66 -16.56 37.14
N LYS A 64 33.90 -17.29 37.97
CA LYS A 64 32.61 -17.88 37.57
C LYS A 64 31.61 -16.82 37.13
N LYS A 65 31.51 -15.70 37.85
CA LYS A 65 30.61 -14.59 37.50
C LYS A 65 31.00 -13.90 36.19
N ILE A 66 32.30 -13.68 35.96
CA ILE A 66 32.80 -13.11 34.70
C ILE A 66 32.49 -14.04 33.53
N LEU A 67 32.72 -15.36 33.68
CA LEU A 67 32.37 -16.35 32.66
C LEU A 67 30.87 -16.32 32.34
N ASN A 68 30.00 -16.31 33.35
CA ASN A 68 28.56 -16.23 33.15
C ASN A 68 28.13 -14.99 32.35
N VAL A 69 28.72 -13.82 32.63
CA VAL A 69 28.43 -12.58 31.90
C VAL A 69 28.91 -12.67 30.45
N GLN A 70 30.10 -13.23 30.21
CA GLN A 70 30.59 -13.46 28.85
C GLN A 70 29.68 -14.40 28.08
N ASP A 71 29.26 -15.50 28.69
CA ASP A 71 28.38 -16.48 28.06
C ASP A 71 27.00 -15.90 27.78
N ALA A 72 26.47 -15.04 28.65
CA ALA A 72 25.23 -14.31 28.40
C ALA A 72 25.33 -13.39 27.15
N VAL A 73 26.43 -12.65 26.99
CA VAL A 73 26.65 -11.79 25.81
C VAL A 73 26.83 -12.62 24.55
N ARG A 74 27.62 -13.71 24.61
CA ARG A 74 27.79 -14.64 23.47
C ARG A 74 26.46 -15.26 23.08
N ASN A 75 25.66 -15.71 24.05
CA ASN A 75 24.35 -16.28 23.81
C ASN A 75 23.38 -15.25 23.21
N LEU A 76 23.39 -13.99 23.67
CA LEU A 76 22.58 -12.93 23.07
C LEU A 76 22.89 -12.75 21.59
N PHE A 77 24.18 -12.66 21.23
CA PHE A 77 24.58 -12.54 19.83
C PHE A 77 24.25 -13.79 19.03
N HIS A 78 24.49 -14.98 19.59
CA HIS A 78 24.18 -16.25 18.94
C HIS A 78 22.69 -16.38 18.62
N VAL A 79 21.82 -16.09 19.60
CA VAL A 79 20.36 -16.11 19.42
C VAL A 79 19.94 -15.13 18.36
N ARG A 80 20.41 -13.86 18.41
CA ARG A 80 20.05 -12.87 17.38
C ARG A 80 20.54 -13.27 16.00
N LYS A 81 21.80 -13.69 15.85
CA LYS A 81 22.35 -14.14 14.55
C LYS A 81 21.54 -15.28 13.91
N LYS A 82 20.93 -16.15 14.73
CA LYS A 82 20.09 -17.25 14.25
C LYS A 82 18.70 -16.82 13.79
N THR A 83 18.19 -15.70 14.28
CA THR A 83 16.85 -15.23 13.93
C THR A 83 16.88 -14.17 12.84
N LEU A 84 17.85 -13.25 12.84
CA LEU A 84 17.89 -12.11 11.93
C LEU A 84 17.89 -12.52 10.45
N GLY A 85 17.10 -11.79 9.66
CA GLY A 85 17.19 -11.78 8.21
C GLY A 85 18.05 -10.60 7.74
N ILE A 86 18.92 -10.84 6.76
CA ILE A 86 19.84 -9.84 6.22
C ILE A 86 19.57 -9.68 4.72
N TYR A 87 19.04 -8.52 4.32
CA TYR A 87 18.84 -8.18 2.93
C TYR A 87 19.85 -7.12 2.48
N SER A 88 20.91 -7.59 1.82
CA SER A 88 21.99 -6.78 1.26
C SER A 88 21.59 -6.11 -0.05
N LEU A 89 21.67 -4.79 -0.10
CA LEU A 89 21.46 -3.95 -1.29
C LEU A 89 22.75 -3.18 -1.60
N SER A 90 22.89 -2.67 -2.82
CA SER A 90 23.96 -1.76 -3.19
C SER A 90 23.40 -0.36 -3.46
N LYS A 91 24.22 0.67 -3.26
CA LYS A 91 23.92 2.03 -3.73
C LYS A 91 24.27 2.27 -5.21
N THR A 92 24.78 1.27 -5.93
CA THR A 92 25.15 1.40 -7.34
C THR A 92 24.67 0.23 -8.21
N TYR A 93 24.34 0.51 -9.46
CA TYR A 93 23.93 -0.46 -10.49
C TYR A 93 25.01 -0.76 -11.53
N VAL A 94 26.16 -0.05 -11.50
CA VAL A 94 27.19 -0.11 -12.54
C VAL A 94 28.49 -0.77 -12.11
N ASP A 95 28.59 -1.27 -10.88
CA ASP A 95 29.85 -1.84 -10.40
C ASP A 95 30.16 -3.17 -11.11
N GLU A 96 31.35 -3.25 -11.71
CA GLU A 96 31.76 -4.39 -12.53
C GLU A 96 31.85 -5.69 -11.73
N LEU A 97 32.35 -5.61 -10.49
CA LEU A 97 32.53 -6.77 -9.63
C LEU A 97 31.18 -7.27 -9.13
N LEU A 98 30.22 -6.37 -8.86
CA LEU A 98 28.86 -6.76 -8.49
C LEU A 98 28.16 -7.52 -9.62
N TRP A 99 28.30 -7.08 -10.87
CA TRP A 99 27.76 -7.81 -12.02
C TRP A 99 28.43 -9.17 -12.23
N ALA A 100 29.76 -9.25 -12.05
CA ALA A 100 30.51 -10.48 -12.17
C ALA A 100 30.09 -11.51 -11.10
N HIS A 101 30.00 -11.09 -9.84
CA HIS A 101 29.77 -11.97 -8.69
C HIS A 101 28.30 -12.29 -8.44
N TYR A 102 27.39 -11.31 -8.55
CA TYR A 102 26.01 -11.45 -8.09
C TYR A 102 24.97 -11.48 -9.21
N ALA A 103 25.36 -11.17 -10.44
CA ALA A 103 24.48 -11.21 -11.61
C ALA A 103 24.94 -12.24 -12.65
N ASN A 104 25.40 -13.41 -12.18
CA ASN A 104 25.77 -14.56 -13.01
C ASN A 104 26.72 -14.19 -14.16
N SER A 105 27.82 -13.50 -13.85
CA SER A 105 28.77 -13.03 -14.87
C SER A 105 28.10 -12.22 -15.98
N HIS A 106 27.33 -11.19 -15.58
CA HIS A 106 26.55 -10.31 -16.47
C HIS A 106 25.41 -10.98 -17.26
N LYS A 107 25.01 -12.22 -16.96
CA LYS A 107 23.86 -12.89 -17.59
C LYS A 107 22.55 -12.69 -16.81
N GLY A 108 22.64 -12.22 -15.58
CA GLY A 108 21.51 -11.92 -14.71
C GLY A 108 20.98 -10.49 -14.90
N PHE A 109 20.33 -9.99 -13.86
CA PHE A 109 19.70 -8.67 -13.85
C PHE A 109 19.88 -7.96 -12.50
N CYS A 110 19.54 -6.68 -12.44
CA CYS A 110 19.59 -5.89 -11.22
C CYS A 110 18.27 -5.15 -11.02
N ILE A 111 17.73 -5.21 -9.80
CA ILE A 111 16.46 -4.61 -9.43
C ILE A 111 16.75 -3.26 -8.77
N GLU A 112 16.13 -2.20 -9.26
CA GLU A 112 16.15 -0.88 -8.64
C GLU A 112 14.91 -0.67 -7.79
N TYR A 113 15.14 -0.38 -6.51
CA TYR A 113 14.11 -0.06 -5.54
C TYR A 113 14.17 1.41 -5.13
N ASP A 114 12.99 1.99 -4.95
CA ASP A 114 12.78 3.13 -4.07
C ASP A 114 12.86 2.65 -2.62
N LEU A 115 13.91 3.08 -1.91
CA LEU A 115 14.18 2.63 -0.56
C LEU A 115 13.06 3.00 0.41
N ASP A 116 12.47 4.20 0.29
CA ASP A 116 11.46 4.66 1.25
C ASP A 116 10.19 3.81 1.13
N LYS A 117 9.82 3.45 -0.10
CA LYS A 117 8.71 2.51 -0.36
C LYS A 117 9.04 1.06 0.03
N LEU A 118 10.30 0.64 -0.16
CA LEU A 118 10.77 -0.69 0.24
C LEU A 118 10.76 -0.85 1.76
N LEU A 119 11.14 0.19 2.50
CA LEU A 119 11.14 0.23 3.98
C LEU A 119 9.76 0.47 4.57
N ASN A 120 8.85 1.11 3.83
CA ASN A 120 7.45 1.24 4.19
C ASN A 120 6.67 -0.07 3.96
N CYS A 121 7.34 -1.20 4.16
CA CYS A 121 6.76 -2.52 4.25
C CYS A 121 6.17 -2.77 5.65
N ASP A 122 5.68 -3.98 5.88
CA ASP A 122 5.06 -4.40 7.12
C ASP A 122 5.86 -3.98 8.38
N LYS A 123 5.23 -3.18 9.26
CA LYS A 123 5.81 -2.68 10.52
C LYS A 123 5.73 -3.70 11.66
N SER A 124 5.55 -4.98 11.36
CA SER A 124 5.27 -6.03 12.34
C SER A 124 6.45 -6.57 13.07
N PHE A 125 7.60 -6.49 12.44
CA PHE A 125 8.89 -6.86 12.98
C PHE A 125 9.77 -5.63 13.06
N GLY A 126 10.79 -5.70 13.91
CA GLY A 126 11.90 -4.77 13.88
C GLY A 126 12.55 -4.80 12.51
N LEU A 127 12.40 -3.70 11.78
CA LEU A 127 13.10 -3.43 10.55
C LEU A 127 14.13 -2.34 10.83
N TYR A 128 15.39 -2.66 10.53
CA TYR A 128 16.51 -1.73 10.69
C TYR A 128 17.17 -1.56 9.34
N ALA A 129 17.54 -0.34 8.99
CA ALA A 129 18.11 -0.05 7.69
C ALA A 129 19.28 0.91 7.85
N PHE A 130 20.45 0.53 7.35
CA PHE A 130 21.67 1.32 7.52
C PHE A 130 22.73 1.01 6.48
N ASP A 131 23.64 1.97 6.35
CA ASP A 131 24.92 1.80 5.67
C ASP A 131 25.87 0.87 6.42
N ILE A 132 26.69 0.14 5.67
CA ILE A 132 27.73 -0.70 6.22
C ILE A 132 28.97 0.11 6.59
N GLU A 133 29.49 -0.15 7.79
CA GLU A 133 30.76 0.37 8.27
C GLU A 133 31.90 -0.58 7.88
N TYR A 134 32.71 -0.13 6.93
CA TYR A 134 33.84 -0.90 6.42
C TYR A 134 35.10 -0.68 7.25
N SER A 135 35.78 -1.76 7.61
CA SER A 135 36.97 -1.69 8.47
C SER A 135 37.94 -2.84 8.23
N LYS A 136 39.20 -2.67 8.64
CA LYS A 136 40.24 -3.71 8.54
C LYS A 136 40.11 -4.79 9.62
N GLU A 137 39.50 -4.43 10.75
CA GLU A 137 39.34 -5.30 11.92
C GLU A 137 37.85 -5.39 12.29
N PRO A 138 37.36 -6.55 12.76
CA PRO A 138 35.97 -6.70 13.17
C PRO A 138 35.59 -5.73 14.30
N PRO A 139 34.30 -5.35 14.42
CA PRO A 139 33.83 -4.53 15.52
C PRO A 139 34.05 -5.20 16.87
N GLN A 140 34.47 -4.40 17.85
CA GLN A 140 34.61 -4.81 19.24
C GLN A 140 33.35 -4.43 20.03
N TYR A 141 32.81 -5.38 20.79
CA TYR A 141 31.80 -5.13 21.81
C TYR A 141 32.50 -4.84 23.16
N SER A 142 31.99 -3.86 23.89
CA SER A 142 32.57 -3.31 25.12
C SER A 142 31.52 -3.03 26.19
N MET A 143 31.94 -2.77 27.42
CA MET A 143 31.04 -2.41 28.53
C MET A 143 30.14 -1.20 28.24
N LYS A 144 30.59 -0.25 27.40
CA LYS A 144 29.79 0.92 27.01
C LYS A 144 28.56 0.53 26.20
N ASP A 145 28.64 -0.56 25.46
CA ASP A 145 27.58 -1.06 24.60
C ASP A 145 26.44 -1.69 25.42
N ILE A 146 26.72 -2.15 26.65
CA ILE A 146 25.71 -2.70 27.57
C ILE A 146 24.67 -1.64 27.93
N ASN A 147 25.08 -0.39 28.16
CA ASN A 147 24.17 0.69 28.56
C ASN A 147 23.24 1.14 27.42
N ASN A 148 23.47 0.68 26.19
CA ASN A 148 22.61 0.99 25.05
C ASN A 148 21.69 -0.20 24.74
N HIS A 149 20.56 -0.26 25.46
CA HIS A 149 19.56 -1.31 25.29
C HIS A 149 18.69 -1.16 24.03
N ARG A 150 18.96 -0.18 23.16
CA ARG A 150 18.20 -0.03 21.92
C ARG A 150 18.52 -1.19 20.98
N THR A 151 17.50 -1.95 20.61
CA THR A 151 17.62 -3.12 19.73
C THR A 151 18.36 -2.80 18.43
N GLU A 152 18.11 -1.64 17.84
CA GLU A 152 18.79 -1.12 16.64
C GLU A 152 20.31 -1.05 16.80
N TYR A 153 20.82 -0.56 17.93
CA TYR A 153 22.25 -0.42 18.17
C TYR A 153 22.95 -1.78 18.18
N ILE A 154 22.34 -2.75 18.86
CA ILE A 154 22.83 -4.13 18.92
C ILE A 154 22.79 -4.76 17.52
N VAL A 155 21.70 -4.56 16.77
CA VAL A 155 21.58 -5.06 15.40
C VAL A 155 22.66 -4.47 14.50
N LYS A 156 22.89 -3.15 14.57
CA LYS A 156 23.94 -2.49 13.78
C LYS A 156 25.34 -2.97 14.18
N LYS A 157 25.60 -3.25 15.46
CA LYS A 157 26.87 -3.85 15.88
C LYS A 157 27.08 -5.25 15.33
N ILE A 158 26.02 -6.06 15.24
CA ILE A 158 26.10 -7.43 14.73
C ILE A 158 26.19 -7.44 13.21
N ALA A 159 25.34 -6.70 12.50
CA ALA A 159 25.16 -6.86 11.05
C ALA A 159 25.57 -5.63 10.23
N GLY A 160 26.08 -4.57 10.86
CA GLY A 160 26.42 -3.30 10.22
C GLY A 160 27.90 -3.07 9.92
N HIS A 161 28.73 -4.11 9.99
CA HIS A 161 30.16 -4.00 9.71
C HIS A 161 30.61 -5.08 8.73
N LYS A 162 31.58 -4.74 7.89
CA LYS A 162 32.17 -5.67 6.92
C LYS A 162 33.65 -5.34 6.69
N SER A 163 34.40 -6.30 6.16
CA SER A 163 35.80 -6.07 5.79
C SER A 163 35.91 -4.97 4.74
N ILE A 164 36.91 -4.10 4.88
CA ILE A 164 37.21 -3.01 3.94
C ILE A 164 37.40 -3.48 2.50
N ARG A 165 37.74 -4.77 2.29
CA ARG A 165 37.85 -5.35 0.95
C ARG A 165 36.54 -5.35 0.17
N TRP A 166 35.39 -5.28 0.84
CA TRP A 166 34.05 -5.26 0.25
C TRP A 166 33.48 -3.84 0.12
N GLU A 167 34.27 -2.78 0.36
CA GLU A 167 33.79 -1.39 0.31
C GLU A 167 33.21 -1.01 -1.06
N TYR A 168 33.73 -1.61 -2.14
CA TYR A 168 33.24 -1.40 -3.51
C TYR A 168 31.75 -1.74 -3.68
N GLU A 169 31.19 -2.64 -2.85
CA GLU A 169 29.78 -3.00 -2.92
C GLU A 169 28.84 -1.85 -2.59
N LYS A 170 29.34 -0.84 -1.85
CA LYS A 170 28.55 0.29 -1.34
C LYS A 170 27.25 -0.19 -0.70
N GLU A 171 27.40 -1.16 0.19
CA GLU A 171 26.32 -1.98 0.71
C GLU A 171 25.42 -1.18 1.66
N TYR A 172 24.11 -1.30 1.44
CA TYR A 172 23.06 -0.83 2.32
C TYR A 172 22.26 -2.05 2.78
N ARG A 173 22.11 -2.26 4.09
CA ARG A 173 21.41 -3.44 4.61
C ARG A 173 20.05 -3.07 5.15
N ILE A 174 19.07 -3.91 4.82
CA ILE A 174 17.82 -4.04 5.56
C ILE A 174 17.95 -5.29 6.44
N ILE A 175 17.77 -5.11 7.74
CA ILE A 175 17.77 -6.18 8.72
C ILE A 175 16.36 -6.37 9.26
N THR A 176 15.89 -7.60 9.27
CA THR A 176 14.59 -7.99 9.81
C THR A 176 14.79 -8.86 11.05
N ASP A 177 13.88 -8.79 12.03
CA ASP A 177 13.97 -9.62 13.24
C ASP A 177 13.97 -11.13 12.91
N PHE A 178 13.33 -11.52 11.80
CA PHE A 178 13.21 -12.89 11.32
C PHE A 178 13.68 -13.03 9.87
N PHE A 179 14.50 -14.05 9.60
CA PHE A 179 14.86 -14.48 8.25
C PHE A 179 13.63 -15.00 7.50
N GLY A 180 13.62 -14.87 6.18
CA GLY A 180 12.53 -15.37 5.34
C GLY A 180 11.99 -14.33 4.37
N ASN A 181 10.74 -14.54 3.96
CA ASN A 181 10.05 -13.71 2.99
C ASN A 181 9.40 -12.50 3.64
N HIS A 182 9.66 -11.33 3.07
CA HIS A 182 9.11 -10.05 3.51
C HIS A 182 8.42 -9.37 2.33
N SER A 183 7.15 -9.06 2.48
CA SER A 183 6.39 -8.34 1.47
C SER A 183 6.76 -6.86 1.46
N TYR A 184 6.72 -6.22 0.30
CA TYR A 184 6.94 -4.79 0.14
C TYR A 184 5.85 -4.17 -0.75
N ASP A 185 5.73 -2.84 -0.76
CA ASP A 185 4.78 -2.16 -1.64
C ASP A 185 5.20 -2.35 -3.10
N PHE A 186 4.31 -2.85 -3.98
CA PHE A 186 4.62 -3.10 -5.39
C PHE A 186 5.24 -1.88 -6.10
N GLU A 187 4.92 -0.66 -5.64
CA GLU A 187 5.49 0.57 -6.17
C GLU A 187 6.97 0.79 -5.81
N ALA A 188 7.57 -0.04 -4.95
CA ALA A 188 8.96 0.02 -4.56
C ALA A 188 9.90 -0.31 -5.72
N VAL A 189 9.53 -1.22 -6.62
CA VAL A 189 10.35 -1.53 -7.81
C VAL A 189 10.17 -0.40 -8.83
N LYS A 190 11.28 0.23 -9.22
CA LYS A 190 11.29 1.35 -10.18
C LYS A 190 11.89 0.98 -11.53
N GLY A 191 12.84 0.05 -11.51
CA GLY A 191 13.45 -0.41 -12.74
C GLY A 191 14.10 -1.77 -12.63
N ILE A 192 14.29 -2.39 -13.80
CA ILE A 192 15.05 -3.62 -13.97
C ILE A 192 16.16 -3.35 -14.99
N TYR A 193 17.37 -3.75 -14.63
CA TYR A 193 18.56 -3.60 -15.45
C TYR A 193 18.99 -4.98 -15.91
N PHE A 194 19.07 -5.18 -17.22
CA PHE A 194 19.55 -6.42 -17.80
C PHE A 194 21.07 -6.38 -17.94
N GLY A 195 21.71 -7.47 -17.54
CA GLY A 195 23.15 -7.63 -17.70
C GLY A 195 23.56 -7.62 -19.18
N LEU A 196 24.84 -7.34 -19.43
CA LEU A 196 25.43 -7.27 -20.79
C LEU A 196 25.11 -8.51 -21.64
N ASN A 197 25.09 -9.69 -21.00
CA ASN A 197 24.99 -10.99 -21.65
C ASN A 197 23.66 -11.70 -21.32
N MET A 198 22.67 -10.97 -20.81
CA MET A 198 21.36 -11.54 -20.54
C MET A 198 20.67 -11.93 -21.85
N SER A 199 20.09 -13.12 -21.89
CA SER A 199 19.38 -13.62 -23.09
C SER A 199 18.08 -12.84 -23.35
N GLU A 200 17.74 -12.62 -24.62
CA GLU A 200 16.49 -11.95 -25.00
C GLU A 200 15.24 -12.64 -24.41
N ASN A 201 15.21 -13.98 -24.43
CA ASN A 201 14.10 -14.75 -23.84
C ASN A 201 13.88 -14.42 -22.35
N GLN A 202 14.94 -14.32 -21.55
CA GLN A 202 14.79 -13.96 -20.13
C GLN A 202 14.36 -12.50 -19.93
N LYS A 203 14.76 -11.59 -20.83
CA LYS A 203 14.30 -10.20 -20.81
C LYS A 203 12.80 -10.14 -21.06
N GLU A 204 12.31 -10.84 -22.08
CA GLU A 204 10.88 -10.91 -22.41
C GLU A 204 10.07 -11.51 -21.25
N ILE A 205 10.55 -12.59 -20.64
CA ILE A 205 9.89 -13.20 -19.46
C ILE A 205 9.79 -12.19 -18.30
N LEU A 206 10.85 -11.42 -18.02
CA LEU A 206 10.83 -10.39 -16.98
C LEU A 206 9.87 -9.26 -17.30
N MET A 207 9.88 -8.75 -18.53
CA MET A 207 8.96 -7.69 -18.95
C MET A 207 7.50 -8.16 -18.83
N ASN A 208 7.17 -9.32 -19.39
CA ASN A 208 5.83 -9.92 -19.33
C ASN A 208 5.36 -10.14 -17.88
N THR A 209 6.25 -10.65 -17.02
CA THR A 209 5.90 -10.91 -15.61
C THR A 209 5.57 -9.63 -14.83
N LEU A 210 6.15 -8.51 -15.26
CA LEU A 210 6.04 -7.21 -14.60
C LEU A 210 5.14 -6.21 -15.36
N GLU A 211 4.39 -6.71 -16.34
CA GLU A 211 3.46 -5.95 -17.17
C GLU A 211 2.48 -5.10 -16.33
N GLY A 212 2.14 -3.92 -16.84
CA GLY A 212 1.15 -3.03 -16.24
C GLY A 212 1.59 -2.33 -14.94
N ARG A 213 2.83 -2.56 -14.46
CA ARG A 213 3.35 -1.97 -13.21
C ARG A 213 4.02 -0.61 -13.39
N GLY A 214 4.27 -0.18 -14.63
CA GLY A 214 4.98 1.07 -14.93
C GLY A 214 6.48 1.03 -14.58
N ILE A 215 7.08 -0.16 -14.59
CA ILE A 215 8.51 -0.38 -14.33
C ILE A 215 9.32 0.01 -15.58
N LYS A 216 10.48 0.64 -15.37
CA LYS A 216 11.41 0.96 -16.47
C LYS A 216 12.42 -0.16 -16.67
N PHE A 217 12.67 -0.52 -17.92
CA PHE A 217 13.68 -1.52 -18.26
C PHE A 217 14.91 -0.86 -18.85
N TYR A 218 16.10 -1.34 -18.48
CA TYR A 218 17.37 -0.83 -18.96
C TYR A 218 18.28 -1.97 -19.41
N GLN A 219 19.07 -1.73 -20.45
CA GLN A 219 20.17 -2.60 -20.85
C GLN A 219 21.49 -1.99 -20.35
N ILE A 220 22.30 -2.77 -19.63
CA ILE A 220 23.69 -2.38 -19.36
C ILE A 220 24.52 -2.51 -20.63
N LYS A 221 25.38 -1.52 -20.90
CA LYS A 221 26.32 -1.48 -22.02
C LYS A 221 27.72 -1.09 -21.55
N GLN A 222 28.74 -1.66 -22.18
CA GLN A 222 30.12 -1.22 -21.98
C GLN A 222 30.37 0.05 -22.77
N ILE A 223 30.93 1.07 -22.11
CA ILE A 223 31.38 2.28 -22.78
C ILE A 223 32.65 1.93 -23.57
N PRO A 224 32.66 2.11 -24.91
CA PRO A 224 33.78 1.71 -25.75
C PRO A 224 35.13 2.28 -25.27
N LYS A 225 36.17 1.43 -25.29
CA LYS A 225 37.54 1.78 -24.87
C LYS A 225 37.68 2.18 -23.40
N THR A 226 36.76 1.77 -22.52
CA THR A 226 36.85 1.96 -21.07
C THR A 226 36.48 0.68 -20.31
N TYR A 227 36.75 0.67 -19.01
CA TYR A 227 36.23 -0.35 -18.06
C TYR A 227 34.89 0.08 -17.43
N GLN A 228 34.22 1.07 -18.00
CA GLN A 228 32.99 1.63 -17.43
C GLN A 228 31.74 1.09 -18.14
N PHE A 229 30.65 1.07 -17.39
CA PHE A 229 29.33 0.70 -17.87
C PHE A 229 28.37 1.89 -17.83
N GLU A 230 27.46 1.90 -18.78
CA GLU A 230 26.29 2.79 -18.81
C GLU A 230 25.01 1.98 -18.94
N ARG A 231 23.88 2.64 -18.71
CA ARG A 231 22.55 2.08 -18.95
C ARG A 231 21.91 2.76 -20.14
N GLU A 232 21.17 1.98 -20.92
CA GLU A 232 20.28 2.48 -21.96
C GLU A 232 18.85 2.10 -21.62
N LEU A 233 17.92 3.05 -21.71
CA LEU A 233 16.49 2.75 -21.56
C LEU A 233 16.03 1.95 -22.77
N ILE A 234 15.36 0.82 -22.53
CA ILE A 234 14.79 -0.02 -23.59
C ILE A 234 13.28 0.07 -23.59
N ASN A 235 12.70 -0.14 -24.76
CA ASN A 235 11.25 -0.20 -24.91
C ASN A 235 10.74 -1.50 -24.31
N ASP A 236 9.74 -1.38 -23.44
CA ASP A 236 8.92 -2.50 -23.02
C ASP A 236 8.12 -3.00 -24.23
N VAL A 237 8.26 -4.27 -24.59
CA VAL A 237 7.54 -4.88 -25.72
C VAL A 237 6.10 -5.21 -25.37
N PHE A 238 5.76 -5.27 -24.09
CA PHE A 238 4.41 -5.50 -23.55
C PHE A 238 3.78 -4.20 -23.07
N LYS A 239 4.06 -3.08 -23.76
CA LYS A 239 3.71 -1.72 -23.33
C LYS A 239 2.19 -1.51 -23.24
N GLU A 240 1.61 -1.98 -22.14
CA GLU A 240 0.25 -1.69 -21.72
C GLU A 240 0.23 -0.43 -20.83
N GLU A 241 -0.93 0.21 -20.79
CA GLU A 241 -1.25 1.21 -19.78
C GLU A 241 -0.90 0.70 -18.37
N ILE A 242 -0.47 1.58 -17.46
CA ILE A 242 -0.26 1.21 -16.05
C ILE A 242 -1.59 0.72 -15.46
N SER A 243 -1.75 -0.60 -15.37
CA SER A 243 -3.00 -1.28 -15.07
C SER A 243 -2.98 -1.99 -13.71
N TYR A 244 -1.79 -2.33 -13.20
CA TYR A 244 -1.62 -3.09 -11.97
C TYR A 244 -2.14 -2.31 -10.76
N PHE A 245 -3.24 -2.79 -10.17
CA PHE A 245 -4.01 -2.10 -9.12
C PHE A 245 -4.45 -0.66 -9.49
N LYS A 246 -4.68 -0.40 -10.78
CA LYS A 246 -5.20 0.88 -11.30
C LYS A 246 -6.52 0.78 -12.04
N LYS A 247 -6.91 -0.43 -12.45
CA LYS A 247 -8.22 -0.68 -13.06
C LYS A 247 -8.74 -2.09 -12.80
N ILE A 248 -10.07 -2.22 -12.88
CA ILE A 248 -10.74 -3.50 -13.09
C ILE A 248 -10.92 -3.64 -14.61
N PRO A 249 -10.35 -4.67 -15.24
CA PRO A 249 -10.38 -4.80 -16.69
C PRO A 249 -11.78 -5.17 -17.19
N ASN A 250 -12.13 -4.79 -18.42
CA ASN A 250 -13.44 -5.04 -19.03
C ASN A 250 -13.86 -6.52 -19.03
N ILE A 251 -12.90 -7.45 -19.15
CA ILE A 251 -13.15 -8.90 -19.06
C ILE A 251 -13.79 -9.30 -17.72
N ILE A 252 -13.55 -8.52 -16.66
CA ILE A 252 -14.13 -8.70 -15.32
C ILE A 252 -15.39 -7.83 -15.16
N SER A 253 -15.30 -6.53 -15.42
CA SER A 253 -16.37 -5.55 -15.14
C SER A 253 -17.57 -5.63 -16.09
N ARG A 254 -17.35 -6.06 -17.34
CA ARG A 254 -18.33 -6.13 -18.44
C ARG A 254 -18.97 -4.80 -18.82
N ILE A 255 -18.41 -3.68 -18.36
CA ILE A 255 -18.90 -2.31 -18.61
C ILE A 255 -17.81 -1.38 -19.16
N GLY A 256 -16.71 -1.95 -19.66
CA GLY A 256 -15.47 -1.24 -19.95
C GLY A 256 -14.49 -1.26 -18.77
N ASP A 257 -13.26 -0.82 -19.00
CA ASP A 257 -12.26 -0.71 -17.94
C ASP A 257 -12.73 0.31 -16.88
N VAL A 258 -12.72 -0.10 -15.61
CA VAL A 258 -13.13 0.76 -14.49
C VAL A 258 -11.89 1.18 -13.73
N LYS A 259 -11.59 2.48 -13.69
CA LYS A 259 -10.44 2.98 -12.94
C LYS A 259 -10.66 2.84 -11.44
N ILE A 260 -9.59 2.52 -10.73
CA ILE A 260 -9.56 2.46 -9.28
C ILE A 260 -8.38 3.26 -8.76
N ASP A 261 -8.59 3.92 -7.62
CA ASP A 261 -7.54 4.62 -6.88
C ASP A 261 -7.49 4.11 -5.45
N ILE A 262 -6.30 3.69 -5.02
CA ILE A 262 -6.07 3.32 -3.62
C ILE A 262 -5.82 4.59 -2.83
N LEU A 263 -6.79 4.98 -2.01
CA LEU A 263 -6.73 6.20 -1.19
C LEU A 263 -5.91 5.99 0.08
N GLU A 264 -6.03 4.82 0.70
CA GLU A 264 -5.40 4.53 1.97
C GLU A 264 -5.06 3.05 2.10
N LYS A 265 -3.90 2.76 2.67
CA LYS A 265 -3.46 1.41 3.06
C LYS A 265 -2.92 1.46 4.49
N LYS A 266 -3.51 0.67 5.39
CA LYS A 266 -3.05 0.49 6.77
C LYS A 266 -2.86 -0.98 7.06
N TYR A 267 -1.66 -1.36 7.49
CA TYR A 267 -1.32 -2.75 7.79
C TYR A 267 -0.76 -2.87 9.20
N ILE A 268 -1.32 -3.80 9.98
CA ILE A 268 -0.93 -4.09 11.37
C ILE A 268 -0.54 -5.55 11.43
N ARG A 269 0.72 -5.84 11.09
CA ARG A 269 1.27 -7.18 11.13
C ARG A 269 0.47 -8.20 10.34
N GLU A 270 0.80 -9.45 10.58
CA GLU A 270 0.03 -10.59 10.09
C GLU A 270 -1.42 -10.61 10.63
N SER A 271 -1.85 -9.67 11.48
CA SER A 271 -3.22 -9.71 12.03
C SER A 271 -4.27 -9.00 11.18
N LYS A 272 -4.00 -7.77 10.71
CA LYS A 272 -5.06 -6.95 10.10
C LYS A 272 -4.52 -5.96 9.05
N ALA A 273 -5.20 -5.91 7.92
CA ALA A 273 -5.06 -4.86 6.90
C ALA A 273 -6.38 -4.09 6.72
N ASN A 274 -6.31 -2.78 6.48
CA ASN A 274 -7.41 -1.98 5.98
C ASN A 274 -6.96 -1.28 4.69
N ILE A 275 -7.85 -1.24 3.71
CA ILE A 275 -7.60 -0.55 2.46
C ILE A 275 -8.87 0.16 2.01
N THR A 276 -8.70 1.40 1.56
CA THR A 276 -9.76 2.25 1.04
C THR A 276 -9.53 2.47 -0.44
N ILE A 277 -10.54 2.19 -1.24
CA ILE A 277 -10.47 2.22 -2.70
C ILE A 277 -11.58 3.13 -3.22
N GLU A 278 -11.21 4.10 -4.04
CA GLU A 278 -12.14 4.85 -4.87
C GLU A 278 -12.30 4.10 -6.20
N ILE A 279 -13.53 3.91 -6.65
CA ILE A 279 -13.86 3.29 -7.93
C ILE A 279 -14.61 4.30 -8.80
N GLU A 280 -14.29 4.34 -10.10
CA GLU A 280 -14.83 5.34 -11.02
C GLU A 280 -16.33 5.17 -11.32
N SER A 281 -16.83 3.94 -11.24
CA SER A 281 -18.22 3.62 -11.58
C SER A 281 -18.76 2.45 -10.75
N TYR A 282 -20.09 2.32 -10.72
CA TYR A 282 -20.77 1.19 -10.12
C TYR A 282 -20.36 -0.11 -10.81
N ILE A 283 -20.02 -1.13 -10.01
CA ILE A 283 -19.59 -2.45 -10.49
C ILE A 283 -20.46 -3.55 -9.87
N ASP A 284 -20.44 -4.75 -10.46
CA ASP A 284 -21.17 -5.88 -9.90
C ASP A 284 -20.41 -6.56 -8.75
N GLU A 285 -21.10 -7.43 -8.02
CA GLU A 285 -20.52 -8.19 -6.91
C GLU A 285 -19.35 -9.09 -7.36
N LYS A 286 -19.38 -9.58 -8.61
CA LYS A 286 -18.30 -10.40 -9.18
C LYS A 286 -17.01 -9.59 -9.35
N SER A 287 -17.13 -8.34 -9.79
CA SER A 287 -16.02 -7.41 -9.93
C SER A 287 -15.42 -7.04 -8.57
N ILE A 288 -16.28 -6.76 -7.58
CA ILE A 288 -15.85 -6.55 -6.18
C ILE A 288 -15.09 -7.78 -5.68
N LYS A 289 -15.65 -8.98 -5.89
CA LYS A 289 -15.04 -10.25 -5.49
C LYS A 289 -13.68 -10.46 -6.12
N TRP A 290 -13.55 -10.20 -7.41
CA TRP A 290 -12.28 -10.33 -8.13
C TRP A 290 -11.21 -9.40 -7.54
N LEU A 291 -11.54 -8.10 -7.40
CA LEU A 291 -10.59 -7.12 -6.89
C LEU A 291 -10.21 -7.41 -5.43
N ALA A 292 -11.18 -7.78 -4.60
CA ALA A 292 -10.96 -8.13 -3.20
C ALA A 292 -10.01 -9.32 -3.03
N LYS A 293 -10.21 -10.40 -3.82
CA LYS A 293 -9.31 -11.55 -3.83
C LYS A 293 -7.91 -11.18 -4.29
N LYS A 294 -7.81 -10.44 -5.40
CA LYS A 294 -6.52 -9.97 -5.92
C LYS A 294 -5.74 -9.16 -4.86
N ILE A 295 -6.41 -8.25 -4.15
CA ILE A 295 -5.82 -7.49 -3.04
C ILE A 295 -5.37 -8.42 -1.92
N LYS A 296 -6.22 -9.36 -1.49
CA LYS A 296 -5.89 -10.30 -0.42
C LYS A 296 -4.68 -11.18 -0.78
N GLU A 297 -4.61 -11.65 -2.02
CA GLU A 297 -3.59 -12.60 -2.48
C GLU A 297 -2.25 -11.91 -2.81
N GLU A 298 -2.28 -10.75 -3.47
CA GLU A 298 -1.06 -10.11 -3.99
C GLU A 298 -0.56 -8.93 -3.15
N MET A 299 -1.42 -8.29 -2.33
CA MET A 299 -1.04 -7.13 -1.51
C MET A 299 -0.98 -7.45 -0.02
N PHE A 300 -1.95 -8.22 0.49
CA PHE A 300 -2.07 -8.52 1.93
C PHE A 300 -2.08 -10.02 2.23
N LYS A 301 -1.22 -10.79 1.54
CA LYS A 301 -1.19 -12.26 1.63
C LYS A 301 -1.06 -12.75 3.08
N ASN A 302 -0.20 -12.10 3.87
CA ASN A 302 0.12 -12.51 5.24
C ASN A 302 -0.88 -12.01 6.29
N ALA A 303 -1.79 -11.07 5.97
CA ALA A 303 -2.77 -10.60 6.96
C ALA A 303 -3.90 -11.61 7.15
N GLU A 304 -4.10 -12.09 8.37
CA GLU A 304 -5.25 -12.90 8.78
C GLU A 304 -6.57 -12.25 8.39
N ARG A 305 -6.69 -10.93 8.64
CA ARG A 305 -7.89 -10.16 8.31
C ARG A 305 -7.62 -9.02 7.35
N VAL A 306 -8.48 -8.85 6.36
CA VAL A 306 -8.38 -7.76 5.39
C VAL A 306 -9.73 -7.09 5.24
N PHE A 307 -9.79 -5.79 5.53
CA PHE A 307 -10.99 -4.97 5.43
C PHE A 307 -10.84 -4.02 4.25
N ILE A 308 -11.67 -4.23 3.21
CA ILE A 308 -11.66 -3.45 1.98
C ILE A 308 -12.93 -2.61 1.93
N PHE A 309 -12.77 -1.31 1.74
CA PHE A 309 -13.85 -0.34 1.64
C PHE A 309 -13.84 0.31 0.26
N PHE A 310 -14.97 0.25 -0.44
CA PHE A 310 -15.13 0.81 -1.78
C PHE A 310 -16.01 2.05 -1.72
N TYR A 311 -15.48 3.17 -2.22
CA TYR A 311 -16.17 4.44 -2.37
C TYR A 311 -16.29 4.77 -3.85
N LEU A 312 -17.39 5.40 -4.26
CA LEU A 312 -17.54 5.86 -5.64
C LEU A 312 -16.86 7.21 -5.83
N LYS A 313 -16.28 7.41 -7.00
CA LYS A 313 -15.67 8.68 -7.36
C LYS A 313 -16.73 9.78 -7.40
N GLY A 314 -16.46 10.89 -6.74
CA GLY A 314 -17.40 12.02 -6.65
C GLY A 314 -18.52 11.82 -5.63
N ASP A 315 -18.45 10.79 -4.79
CA ASP A 315 -19.39 10.57 -3.70
C ASP A 315 -19.36 11.77 -2.73
N SER A 316 -20.55 12.29 -2.43
CA SER A 316 -20.72 13.54 -1.66
C SER A 316 -20.40 13.35 -0.17
N ILE A 317 -20.42 12.11 0.33
CA ILE A 317 -20.23 11.75 1.73
C ILE A 317 -19.21 10.60 1.79
N LYS A 318 -18.05 10.81 2.42
CA LYS A 318 -16.90 9.87 2.40
C LYS A 318 -16.77 9.00 3.66
N ASN A 319 -17.75 9.03 4.54
CA ASN A 319 -17.76 8.36 5.83
C ASN A 319 -18.48 7.00 5.81
N LEU A 320 -19.17 6.66 4.72
CA LEU A 320 -19.81 5.37 4.54
C LEU A 320 -19.49 4.81 3.16
N ALA A 321 -18.88 3.62 3.13
CA ALA A 321 -18.50 2.97 1.89
C ALA A 321 -19.74 2.50 1.12
N TRP A 322 -19.72 2.62 -0.21
CA TRP A 322 -20.74 2.08 -1.10
C TRP A 322 -20.79 0.55 -0.99
N ALA A 323 -19.62 -0.10 -0.92
CA ALA A 323 -19.53 -1.53 -0.68
C ALA A 323 -18.33 -1.87 0.19
N THR A 324 -18.38 -3.05 0.80
CA THR A 324 -17.27 -3.63 1.54
C THR A 324 -16.99 -5.04 1.08
N ALA A 325 -15.72 -5.44 1.16
CA ALA A 325 -15.31 -6.83 1.05
C ALA A 325 -14.34 -7.14 2.19
N HIS A 326 -14.68 -8.13 3.01
CA HIS A 326 -13.95 -8.42 4.24
C HIS A 326 -13.54 -9.88 4.27
N PHE A 327 -12.30 -10.13 4.69
CA PHE A 327 -11.78 -11.43 5.04
C PHE A 327 -11.63 -11.45 6.55
N SER A 328 -12.62 -11.96 7.30
CA SER A 328 -12.59 -11.96 8.78
C SER A 328 -13.69 -12.81 9.44
N PRO A 329 -13.50 -14.12 9.68
CA PRO A 329 -12.52 -15.05 9.11
C PRO A 329 -12.96 -15.61 7.75
N GLU A 330 -14.26 -15.59 7.46
CA GLU A 330 -14.82 -15.90 6.15
C GLU A 330 -14.75 -14.69 5.22
N PHE A 331 -14.88 -14.95 3.93
CA PHE A 331 -14.94 -13.91 2.91
C PHE A 331 -16.38 -13.45 2.70
N GLU A 332 -16.67 -12.19 2.99
CA GLU A 332 -18.00 -11.58 2.89
C GLU A 332 -17.94 -10.31 2.03
N ILE A 333 -18.97 -10.10 1.20
CA ILE A 333 -19.18 -8.87 0.45
C ILE A 333 -20.51 -8.26 0.89
N LYS A 334 -20.54 -6.95 1.13
CA LYS A 334 -21.77 -6.19 1.36
C LYS A 334 -21.80 -5.00 0.42
N ILE A 335 -22.81 -4.93 -0.44
CA ILE A 335 -23.14 -3.72 -1.18
C ILE A 335 -24.12 -2.95 -0.29
N LEU A 336 -23.63 -1.90 0.38
CA LEU A 336 -24.40 -1.09 1.31
C LEU A 336 -25.23 -0.06 0.56
N GLY A 337 -24.66 0.51 -0.51
CA GLY A 337 -25.30 1.54 -1.29
C GLY A 337 -26.24 1.08 -2.38
N ALA A 338 -26.86 2.04 -3.04
CA ALA A 338 -27.77 1.76 -4.14
C ALA A 338 -27.02 1.15 -5.32
N LYS A 339 -27.70 0.25 -6.04
CA LYS A 339 -27.26 -0.24 -7.33
C LYS A 339 -27.66 0.74 -8.42
N LYS A 340 -26.96 0.69 -9.56
CA LYS A 340 -27.23 1.56 -10.69
C LYS A 340 -28.70 1.48 -11.15
N GLU A 341 -29.26 0.26 -11.26
CA GLU A 341 -30.66 0.09 -11.67
C GLU A 341 -31.66 0.77 -10.71
N ASN A 342 -31.39 0.77 -9.39
CA ASN A 342 -32.26 1.38 -8.40
C ASN A 342 -32.20 2.91 -8.44
N ILE A 343 -31.07 3.47 -8.89
CA ILE A 343 -30.91 4.92 -9.08
C ILE A 343 -31.69 5.36 -10.32
N GLU A 344 -31.64 4.56 -11.39
CA GLU A 344 -32.42 4.81 -12.61
C GLU A 344 -33.93 4.75 -12.36
N ASP A 345 -34.39 4.01 -11.35
CA ASP A 345 -35.80 4.01 -10.93
C ASP A 345 -36.24 5.34 -10.31
N LEU A 346 -35.32 6.15 -9.78
CA LEU A 346 -35.62 7.51 -9.33
C LEU A 346 -35.97 8.46 -10.49
N ASP A 347 -35.59 8.15 -11.74
CA ASP A 347 -36.06 8.91 -12.92
C ASP A 347 -37.52 8.59 -13.28
N LYS A 348 -38.12 7.55 -12.68
CA LYS A 348 -39.47 7.06 -13.01
C LYS A 348 -40.52 7.41 -11.95
N VAL A 349 -40.12 8.07 -10.86
CA VAL A 349 -41.04 8.43 -9.76
C VAL A 349 -42.13 9.39 -10.25
N ILE A 350 -43.36 9.13 -9.83
CA ILE A 350 -44.51 10.01 -10.14
C ILE A 350 -44.66 10.97 -8.97
N VAL A 351 -44.46 12.26 -9.25
CA VAL A 351 -44.57 13.32 -8.24
C VAL A 351 -45.92 14.01 -8.38
N ILE A 352 -46.74 13.93 -7.33
CA ILE A 352 -48.02 14.64 -7.25
C ILE A 352 -47.73 16.10 -6.84
N GLY A 353 -48.45 17.06 -7.42
CA GLY A 353 -48.33 18.50 -7.14
C GLY A 353 -47.65 19.29 -8.26
N ASN A 354 -47.67 20.62 -8.14
CA ASN A 354 -46.97 21.49 -9.08
C ASN A 354 -45.49 21.57 -8.69
N ILE A 355 -44.62 20.92 -9.46
CA ILE A 355 -43.17 20.92 -9.22
C ILE A 355 -42.60 22.32 -9.49
N LEU A 356 -42.02 22.93 -8.46
CA LEU A 356 -41.32 24.21 -8.55
C LEU A 356 -39.85 24.01 -8.90
N GLU A 357 -39.21 23.04 -8.24
CA GLU A 357 -37.77 22.81 -8.36
C GLU A 357 -37.42 21.32 -8.14
N THR A 358 -36.30 20.88 -8.72
CA THR A 358 -35.81 19.51 -8.60
C THR A 358 -34.31 19.46 -8.35
N TRP A 359 -33.90 18.60 -7.43
CA TRP A 359 -32.49 18.33 -7.14
C TRP A 359 -32.22 16.83 -7.02
N GLU A 360 -30.97 16.46 -7.23
CA GLU A 360 -30.48 15.10 -6.96
C GLU A 360 -29.11 15.16 -6.29
N ASP A 361 -28.88 14.31 -5.29
CA ASP A 361 -27.54 14.10 -4.77
C ASP A 361 -26.90 12.84 -5.33
N ASN A 362 -25.57 12.80 -5.25
CA ASN A 362 -24.77 11.66 -5.65
C ASN A 362 -24.23 10.92 -4.43
N PHE A 363 -24.95 10.89 -3.30
CA PHE A 363 -24.54 10.06 -2.18
C PHE A 363 -24.77 8.60 -2.54
N SER A 364 -23.68 7.84 -2.70
CA SER A 364 -23.77 6.49 -3.25
C SER A 364 -24.59 5.51 -2.41
N VAL A 365 -24.70 5.76 -1.09
CA VAL A 365 -25.35 4.83 -0.18
C VAL A 365 -26.87 4.97 -0.23
N THR A 366 -27.38 6.18 -0.07
CA THR A 366 -28.82 6.47 -0.04
C THR A 366 -29.20 7.55 -1.04
N PRO A 367 -28.86 7.43 -2.35
CA PRO A 367 -29.06 8.51 -3.31
C PRO A 367 -30.52 8.95 -3.35
N CYS A 368 -30.72 10.26 -3.44
CA CYS A 368 -32.02 10.88 -3.29
C CYS A 368 -32.31 11.90 -4.38
N LYS A 369 -33.59 11.97 -4.76
CA LYS A 369 -34.16 13.08 -5.53
C LYS A 369 -35.14 13.87 -4.71
N TYR A 370 -34.99 15.18 -4.78
CA TYR A 370 -35.77 16.15 -4.05
C TYR A 370 -36.64 16.94 -5.01
N PHE A 371 -37.91 17.12 -4.64
CA PHE A 371 -38.87 17.91 -5.39
C PHE A 371 -39.53 18.90 -4.42
N LEU A 372 -39.36 20.19 -4.70
CA LEU A 372 -40.17 21.21 -4.05
C LEU A 372 -41.47 21.34 -4.84
N VAL A 373 -42.60 21.04 -4.20
CA VAL A 373 -43.91 21.06 -4.86
C VAL A 373 -44.86 22.01 -4.15
N ASN A 374 -45.74 22.65 -4.93
CA ASN A 374 -46.90 23.37 -4.41
C ASN A 374 -48.16 22.53 -4.60
N GLU A 375 -48.86 22.28 -3.49
CA GLU A 375 -50.16 21.62 -3.48
C GLU A 375 -51.17 22.47 -2.72
N ASN A 376 -52.18 22.98 -3.43
CA ASN A 376 -53.26 23.79 -2.85
C ASN A 376 -52.77 24.99 -2.00
N GLY A 377 -51.67 25.63 -2.40
CA GLY A 377 -51.10 26.79 -1.73
C GLY A 377 -50.14 26.48 -0.58
N LYS A 378 -49.87 25.20 -0.29
CA LYS A 378 -48.85 24.75 0.66
C LYS A 378 -47.62 24.22 -0.08
N LEU A 379 -46.44 24.39 0.52
CA LEU A 379 -45.18 23.88 -0.01
C LEU A 379 -44.83 22.55 0.66
N PHE A 380 -44.36 21.59 -0.15
CA PHE A 380 -43.85 20.32 0.34
C PHE A 380 -42.49 20.02 -0.27
N MET A 381 -41.57 19.50 0.55
CA MET A 381 -40.38 18.81 0.08
C MET A 381 -40.69 17.32 -0.02
N LYS A 382 -40.61 16.77 -1.24
CA LYS A 382 -40.75 15.34 -1.49
C LYS A 382 -39.41 14.73 -1.84
N SER A 383 -38.96 13.80 -1.02
CA SER A 383 -37.63 13.18 -1.09
C SER A 383 -37.78 11.70 -1.41
N PHE A 384 -37.31 11.27 -2.58
CA PHE A 384 -37.37 9.88 -3.02
C PHE A 384 -36.01 9.22 -2.90
N PHE A 385 -35.92 8.17 -2.11
CA PHE A 385 -34.68 7.44 -1.84
C PHE A 385 -34.65 6.13 -2.62
N ALA A 386 -33.54 5.86 -3.30
CA ALA A 386 -33.37 4.59 -4.01
C ALA A 386 -33.25 3.41 -3.03
N LYS A 387 -33.74 2.25 -3.47
CA LYS A 387 -33.44 0.98 -2.81
C LYS A 387 -31.93 0.77 -2.73
N ASN A 388 -31.45 0.35 -1.57
CA ASN A 388 -30.04 0.12 -1.28
C ASN A 388 -29.86 -1.15 -0.44
N GLY A 389 -28.65 -1.41 0.05
CA GLY A 389 -28.36 -2.59 0.88
C GLY A 389 -28.92 -2.54 2.30
N LEU A 390 -29.39 -1.37 2.75
CA LEU A 390 -29.87 -1.10 4.10
C LEU A 390 -31.40 -0.96 4.17
N SER A 391 -32.04 -0.51 3.09
CA SER A 391 -33.49 -0.29 3.02
C SER A 391 -34.06 -0.50 1.61
N ASP A 392 -35.37 -0.81 1.54
CA ASP A 392 -36.14 -0.64 0.31
C ASP A 392 -36.24 0.85 -0.07
N SER A 393 -36.75 1.12 -1.28
CA SER A 393 -37.05 2.49 -1.71
C SER A 393 -38.18 3.09 -0.88
N TYR A 394 -38.07 4.37 -0.53
CA TYR A 394 -39.09 5.08 0.24
C TYR A 394 -39.17 6.56 -0.15
N GLU A 395 -40.29 7.18 0.20
CA GLU A 395 -40.56 8.60 0.02
C GLU A 395 -40.69 9.26 1.40
N LEU A 396 -40.18 10.48 1.53
CA LEU A 396 -40.50 11.39 2.64
C LEU A 396 -41.23 12.61 2.07
N ILE A 397 -42.30 13.02 2.75
CA ILE A 397 -43.10 14.19 2.40
C ILE A 397 -43.13 15.10 3.61
N GLU A 398 -42.56 16.29 3.46
CA GLU A 398 -42.41 17.26 4.54
C GLU A 398 -43.13 18.55 4.13
N GLU A 399 -44.11 19.01 4.90
CA GLU A 399 -44.65 20.36 4.73
C GLU A 399 -43.57 21.36 5.15
N VAL A 400 -43.17 22.24 4.23
CA VAL A 400 -42.11 23.21 4.45
C VAL A 400 -42.64 24.63 4.45
N MET A 401 -42.01 25.49 5.25
CA MET A 401 -42.27 26.94 5.27
C MET A 401 -41.02 27.69 4.84
N GLU A 402 -41.21 28.69 3.99
CA GLU A 402 -40.14 29.60 3.62
C GLU A 402 -39.86 30.58 4.76
N THR A 403 -38.59 30.68 5.14
CA THR A 403 -38.11 31.62 6.16
C THR A 403 -37.11 32.57 5.53
N ASP A 404 -37.25 33.86 5.80
CA ASP A 404 -36.34 34.89 5.30
C ASP A 404 -34.89 34.57 5.70
N ASN A 405 -34.03 34.43 4.68
CA ASN A 405 -32.59 34.30 4.86
C ASN A 405 -31.90 35.17 3.81
N LYS A 406 -31.13 36.15 4.28
CA LYS A 406 -30.69 37.35 3.54
C LYS A 406 -30.45 37.16 2.05
N ASP A 407 -29.72 36.10 1.68
CA ASP A 407 -29.32 35.85 0.29
C ASP A 407 -29.61 34.42 -0.23
N SER A 408 -30.53 33.68 0.40
CA SER A 408 -30.88 32.29 0.02
C SER A 408 -32.27 31.92 0.51
N ILE A 409 -32.95 30.97 -0.14
CA ILE A 409 -34.27 30.51 0.34
C ILE A 409 -34.03 29.44 1.41
N ARG A 410 -34.49 29.68 2.65
CA ARG A 410 -34.49 28.66 3.71
C ARG A 410 -35.87 28.03 3.79
N LEU A 411 -35.92 26.70 3.86
CA LEU A 411 -37.14 25.94 4.02
C LEU A 411 -37.07 25.15 5.34
N ASP A 412 -37.93 25.50 6.28
CA ASP A 412 -38.04 24.85 7.59
C ASP A 412 -39.21 23.87 7.61
N TYR A 413 -39.06 22.75 8.31
CA TYR A 413 -40.11 21.76 8.54
C TYR A 413 -40.04 21.21 9.96
N GLU A 414 -41.14 20.64 10.44
CA GLU A 414 -41.20 20.04 11.77
C GLU A 414 -40.43 18.72 11.80
N ASN A 415 -39.36 18.67 12.58
CA ASN A 415 -38.56 17.46 12.80
C ASN A 415 -37.87 17.48 14.17
N ASN A 416 -37.41 16.31 14.63
CA ASN A 416 -36.77 16.14 15.95
C ASN A 416 -35.27 16.47 15.96
N TYR A 417 -34.69 16.87 14.83
CA TYR A 417 -33.23 16.94 14.62
C TYR A 417 -32.74 18.35 14.26
N GLY A 418 -33.64 19.35 14.25
CA GLY A 418 -33.32 20.71 13.85
C GLY A 418 -32.89 20.81 12.39
N GLU A 419 -33.34 19.89 11.54
CA GLU A 419 -32.99 19.84 10.12
C GLU A 419 -33.77 20.89 9.32
N TYR A 420 -33.14 21.43 8.29
CA TYR A 420 -33.73 22.41 7.37
C TYR A 420 -33.01 22.39 6.02
N TYR A 421 -33.66 22.95 5.00
CA TYR A 421 -33.08 23.08 3.67
C TYR A 421 -32.67 24.52 3.38
N ILE A 422 -31.62 24.70 2.58
CA ILE A 422 -31.27 25.98 1.97
C ILE A 422 -31.11 25.79 0.47
N VAL A 423 -31.85 26.56 -0.33
CA VAL A 423 -31.55 26.73 -1.75
C VAL A 423 -30.46 27.79 -1.86
N GLU A 424 -29.26 27.34 -2.18
CA GLU A 424 -28.05 28.15 -2.18
C GLU A 424 -27.95 29.02 -3.44
N LYS A 425 -27.04 30.01 -3.43
CA LYS A 425 -26.86 30.97 -4.55
C LYS A 425 -26.51 30.31 -5.88
N ASN A 426 -25.87 29.13 -5.83
CA ASN A 426 -25.54 28.32 -7.01
C ASN A 426 -26.74 27.49 -7.53
N GLY A 427 -27.90 27.60 -6.88
CA GLY A 427 -29.10 26.83 -7.17
C GLY A 427 -29.13 25.43 -6.57
N TYR A 428 -28.09 25.00 -5.84
CA TYR A 428 -28.06 23.69 -5.19
C TYR A 428 -28.90 23.70 -3.91
N LEU A 429 -29.37 22.52 -3.53
CA LEU A 429 -30.08 22.31 -2.28
C LEU A 429 -29.09 21.78 -1.25
N GLY A 430 -28.83 22.57 -0.21
CA GLY A 430 -28.11 22.10 0.96
C GLY A 430 -29.08 21.59 2.02
N ILE A 431 -28.76 20.45 2.63
CA ILE A 431 -29.48 19.92 3.79
C ILE A 431 -28.59 20.11 5.02
N TYR A 432 -29.15 20.76 6.03
CA TYR A 432 -28.46 21.24 7.22
C TYR A 432 -29.12 20.65 8.48
N GLY A 433 -28.30 20.43 9.51
CA GLY A 433 -28.76 20.15 10.86
C GLY A 433 -27.99 21.01 11.87
N GLU A 434 -28.05 20.66 13.15
CA GLU A 434 -27.38 21.41 14.24
C GLU A 434 -25.86 21.57 14.01
N ASN A 435 -25.22 20.59 13.38
CA ASN A 435 -23.77 20.59 13.11
C ASN A 435 -23.41 21.21 11.74
N GLY A 436 -24.35 21.86 11.06
CA GLY A 436 -24.17 22.47 9.75
C GLY A 436 -24.60 21.57 8.59
N LYS A 437 -24.09 21.87 7.39
CA LYS A 437 -24.42 21.16 6.15
C LYS A 437 -23.91 19.73 6.19
N PHE A 438 -24.80 18.75 6.03
CA PHE A 438 -24.40 17.33 5.99
C PHE A 438 -24.69 16.66 4.64
N ARG A 439 -25.45 17.31 3.76
CA ARG A 439 -25.75 16.80 2.42
C ARG A 439 -25.99 17.93 1.42
N GLU A 440 -25.70 17.68 0.15
CA GLU A 440 -25.88 18.62 -0.95
C GLU A 440 -26.47 17.90 -2.17
N ALA A 441 -27.50 18.48 -2.78
CA ALA A 441 -28.11 18.00 -4.00
C ALA A 441 -27.99 19.06 -5.11
N LYS A 442 -27.58 18.62 -6.30
CA LYS A 442 -27.40 19.49 -7.47
C LYS A 442 -28.73 19.72 -8.15
N LYS A 443 -28.92 20.93 -8.66
CA LYS A 443 -30.12 21.29 -9.43
C LYS A 443 -30.20 20.48 -10.72
N ARG A 444 -31.36 19.93 -11.02
CA ARG A 444 -31.69 19.32 -12.32
C ARG A 444 -32.61 20.27 -13.07
N ASP A 445 -32.33 20.48 -14.35
CA ASP A 445 -33.29 21.16 -15.22
C ASP A 445 -34.57 20.32 -15.29
N ILE A 446 -35.72 20.97 -15.13
CA ILE A 446 -37.03 20.35 -15.31
C ILE A 446 -37.06 19.84 -16.76
N LEU A 447 -36.98 18.52 -16.95
CA LEU A 447 -37.31 17.92 -18.25
C LEU A 447 -38.76 18.32 -18.53
N LYS A 448 -38.94 19.25 -19.47
CA LYS A 448 -40.27 19.68 -19.92
C LYS A 448 -41.09 18.42 -20.19
N PRO A 449 -42.35 18.34 -19.72
CA PRO A 449 -43.20 17.22 -20.05
C PRO A 449 -43.19 17.07 -21.58
N LEU A 450 -43.03 15.84 -22.06
CA LEU A 450 -43.36 15.51 -23.45
C LEU A 450 -44.80 16.01 -23.65
N LYS A 451 -44.96 17.07 -24.43
CA LYS A 451 -46.26 17.46 -24.93
C LYS A 451 -46.78 16.24 -25.68
N ASN A 452 -47.85 15.63 -25.16
CA ASN A 452 -48.61 14.65 -25.91
C ASN A 452 -48.92 15.24 -27.28
N ALA A 453 -48.42 14.58 -28.33
CA ALA A 453 -48.78 14.84 -29.72
C ALA A 453 -50.14 14.22 -30.02
#